data_AF-A0A7V3HVA3-F1
#
_entry.id   AF-A0A7V3HVA3-F1
#
_cell.length_a   1.000
_cell.length_b   1.000
_cell.length_c   1.000
_cell.angle_alpha   90.00
_cell.angle_beta   90.00
_cell.angle_gamma   90.00
#
_symmetry.space_group_name_H-M   'P 1'
#
loop_
_entity.id
_entity.type
_entity.pdbx_description
1 polymer ?
#
loop_
_entity_poly.entity_id
_entity_poly.type
_entity_poly.pdbx_seq_one_letter_code
_entity_poly.pdbx_strand_id
1 'polypeptide(L)'
;MQLTKIEVIEGSVLEYATRELLFLGHSGQPYRGSVFIQFTSCGESFDMRDFKAYITTLRSKTLYAEDIAYEIYTVINSSIKTTNLGVVVDLSARGGIQQRIRFGDQFTPATKANIFQIH
;
A
#
# COMPACT_ATOMS: atom_id res chain seq x y z
N MET A 1 -7.99 -10.27 -6.24
CA MET A 1 -7.27 -9.86 -7.46
C MET A 1 -5.81 -10.23 -7.25
N GLN A 2 -5.16 -10.82 -8.25
CA GLN A 2 -3.74 -11.12 -8.21
C GLN A 2 -3.01 -10.06 -9.02
N LEU A 3 -1.85 -9.59 -8.56
CA LEU A 3 -1.04 -8.61 -9.27
C LEU A 3 -0.17 -9.33 -10.30
N THR A 4 -0.05 -8.79 -11.51
CA THR A 4 0.87 -9.35 -12.51
C THR A 4 2.31 -9.18 -12.04
N LYS A 5 3.05 -10.29 -12.02
CA LYS A 5 4.48 -10.32 -11.71
C LYS A 5 5.29 -9.66 -12.83
N ILE A 6 6.31 -8.91 -12.44
CA ILE A 6 7.39 -8.40 -13.30
C ILE A 6 8.75 -8.86 -12.76
N GLU A 7 9.70 -9.08 -13.65
CA GLU A 7 11.07 -9.44 -13.26
C GLU A 7 11.87 -8.20 -12.87
N VAL A 8 12.64 -8.31 -11.79
CA VAL A 8 13.56 -7.29 -11.31
C VAL A 8 14.82 -7.96 -10.76
N ILE A 9 15.86 -7.18 -10.48
CA ILE A 9 17.11 -7.70 -9.91
C ILE A 9 16.85 -8.21 -8.48
N GLU A 10 17.21 -9.47 -8.22
CA GLU A 10 17.13 -10.07 -6.88
C GLU A 10 17.94 -9.28 -5.85
N GLY A 11 17.41 -9.16 -4.63
CA GLY A 11 18.01 -8.37 -3.55
C GLY A 11 17.72 -6.87 -3.64
N SER A 12 17.04 -6.39 -4.69
CA SER A 12 16.60 -4.99 -4.76
C SER A 12 15.62 -4.66 -3.64
N VAL A 13 15.86 -3.57 -2.91
CA VAL A 13 14.89 -3.00 -1.98
C VAL A 13 13.98 -2.06 -2.76
N LEU A 14 12.69 -2.38 -2.81
CA LEU A 14 11.69 -1.64 -3.55
C LEU A 14 10.76 -0.92 -2.58
N GLU A 15 10.46 0.33 -2.90
CA GLU A 15 9.55 1.19 -2.15
C GLU A 15 8.49 1.75 -3.09
N TYR A 16 7.23 1.54 -2.74
CA TYR A 16 6.09 2.10 -3.46
C TYR A 16 5.24 2.97 -2.52
N ALA A 17 4.70 4.05 -3.07
CA ALA A 17 3.81 4.94 -2.33
C ALA A 17 2.67 5.43 -3.22
N THR A 18 1.48 5.54 -2.65
CA THR A 18 0.33 6.20 -3.28
C THR A 18 -0.44 7.00 -2.25
N ARG A 19 -0.98 8.15 -2.67
CA ARG A 19 -1.85 9.01 -1.85
C ARG A 19 -3.33 8.82 -2.19
N GLU A 20 -3.66 7.80 -2.97
CA GLU A 20 -4.99 7.59 -3.56
C GLU A 20 -5.80 6.49 -2.85
N LEU A 21 -5.43 6.14 -1.60
CA LEU A 21 -6.19 5.14 -0.85
C LEU A 21 -7.58 5.67 -0.50
N LEU A 22 -8.59 4.90 -0.84
CA LEU A 22 -9.98 5.17 -0.53
C LEU A 22 -10.72 3.84 -0.37
N PHE A 23 -11.43 3.65 0.74
CA PHE A 23 -12.30 2.50 1.00
C PHE A 23 -13.45 2.89 1.95
N LEU A 24 -14.49 2.06 2.08
CA LEU A 24 -15.63 2.36 2.94
C LEU A 24 -15.41 1.81 4.35
N GLY A 25 -15.76 2.59 5.36
CA GLY A 25 -15.94 2.07 6.72
C GLY A 25 -17.33 1.46 6.89
N HIS A 26 -17.52 0.63 7.92
CA HIS A 26 -18.82 0.05 8.26
C HIS A 26 -19.91 1.09 8.57
N SER A 27 -19.53 2.32 8.92
CA SER A 27 -20.45 3.46 9.07
C SER A 27 -20.95 4.04 7.73
N GLY A 28 -20.51 3.51 6.59
CA GLY A 28 -20.79 4.03 5.25
C GLY A 28 -19.93 5.23 4.85
N GLN A 29 -19.26 5.88 5.81
CA GLN A 29 -18.35 6.97 5.51
C GLN A 29 -17.00 6.44 4.96
N PRO A 30 -16.42 7.07 3.93
CA PRO A 30 -15.17 6.63 3.33
C PRO A 30 -13.93 7.01 4.14
N TYR A 31 -12.98 6.08 4.26
CA TYR A 31 -11.61 6.34 4.72
C TYR A 31 -10.75 6.79 3.54
N ARG A 32 -9.93 7.81 3.75
CA ARG A 32 -8.96 8.33 2.78
C ARG A 32 -7.57 8.24 3.38
N GLY A 33 -6.54 8.03 2.57
CA GLY A 33 -5.19 7.96 3.10
C GLY A 33 -4.09 7.77 2.08
N SER A 34 -2.91 7.49 2.60
CA SER A 34 -1.73 7.09 1.82
C SER A 34 -1.31 5.69 2.19
N VAL A 35 -0.78 4.96 1.22
CA VAL A 35 -0.18 3.63 1.39
C VAL A 35 1.30 3.75 1.06
N PHE A 36 2.12 3.11 1.88
CA PHE A 36 3.55 2.93 1.67
C PHE A 36 3.85 1.44 1.77
N ILE A 37 4.67 0.94 0.86
CA ILE A 37 5.06 -0.45 0.79
C ILE A 37 6.56 -0.48 0.66
N GLN A 38 7.20 -1.37 1.41
CA GLN A 38 8.61 -1.70 1.24
C GLN A 38 8.78 -3.20 1.24
N PHE A 39 9.67 -3.72 0.39
CA PHE A 39 10.10 -5.12 0.44
C PHE A 39 11.46 -5.30 -0.22
N THR A 40 12.12 -6.41 0.11
CA THR A 40 13.28 -6.91 -0.62
C THR A 40 12.81 -7.94 -1.65
N SER A 41 13.16 -7.71 -2.92
CA SER A 41 12.74 -8.56 -4.02
C SER A 41 13.52 -9.88 -4.04
N CYS A 42 12.80 -10.99 -4.28
CA CYS A 42 13.40 -12.29 -4.61
C CYS A 42 13.50 -12.52 -6.13
N GLY A 43 13.77 -11.46 -6.91
CA GLY A 43 13.76 -11.47 -8.38
C GLY A 43 12.42 -11.07 -9.00
N GLU A 44 11.46 -10.65 -8.16
CA GLU A 44 10.09 -10.32 -8.54
C GLU A 44 9.66 -8.95 -8.00
N SER A 45 8.87 -8.25 -8.78
CA SER A 45 8.01 -7.15 -8.33
C SER A 45 6.63 -7.31 -8.99
N PHE A 46 5.71 -6.38 -8.77
CA PHE A 46 4.39 -6.36 -9.39
C PHE A 46 4.22 -5.17 -10.35
N ASP A 47 3.38 -5.35 -11.38
CA ASP A 47 3.04 -4.30 -12.34
C ASP A 47 2.30 -3.15 -11.63
N MET A 48 2.79 -1.92 -11.82
CA MET A 48 2.23 -0.73 -11.18
C MET A 48 0.81 -0.38 -11.66
N ARG A 49 0.45 -0.73 -12.90
CA ARG A 49 -0.88 -0.49 -13.46
C ARG A 49 -1.90 -1.39 -12.75
N ASP A 50 -1.53 -2.65 -12.53
CA ASP A 50 -2.35 -3.60 -11.80
C ASP A 50 -2.48 -3.22 -10.34
N PHE A 51 -1.39 -2.77 -9.71
CA PHE A 51 -1.44 -2.26 -8.35
C PHE A 51 -2.37 -1.05 -8.22
N LYS A 52 -2.32 -0.10 -9.17
CA LYS A 52 -3.25 1.04 -9.22
C LYS A 52 -4.70 0.57 -9.39
N ALA A 53 -4.94 -0.39 -10.28
CA ALA A 53 -6.26 -0.97 -10.47
C ALA A 53 -6.77 -1.63 -9.18
N TYR A 54 -5.91 -2.41 -8.50
CA TYR A 54 -6.21 -3.00 -7.19
C TYR A 54 -6.57 -1.94 -6.14
N ILE A 55 -5.75 -0.89 -5.96
CA ILE A 55 -6.07 0.21 -5.03
C ILE A 55 -7.42 0.86 -5.37
N THR A 56 -7.76 0.97 -6.66
CA THR A 56 -9.06 1.49 -7.10
C THR A 56 -10.21 0.56 -6.67
N THR A 57 -10.02 -0.76 -6.68
CA THR A 57 -11.05 -1.71 -6.22
C THR A 57 -11.34 -1.61 -4.72
N LEU A 58 -10.41 -1.09 -3.91
CA LEU A 58 -10.65 -0.90 -2.48
C LEU A 58 -11.78 0.11 -2.20
N ARG A 59 -12.09 0.99 -3.16
CA ARG A 59 -13.15 2.00 -3.05
C ARG A 59 -14.53 1.41 -2.82
N SER A 60 -14.76 0.19 -3.31
CA SER A 60 -16.02 -0.53 -3.14
C SER A 60 -15.99 -1.53 -1.99
N LYS A 61 -14.87 -1.66 -1.28
CA LYS A 61 -14.76 -2.56 -0.12
C LYS A 61 -15.16 -1.84 1.16
N THR A 62 -15.88 -2.56 2.01
CA THR A 62 -16.18 -2.14 3.39
C THR A 62 -15.24 -2.88 4.33
N LEU A 63 -14.40 -2.14 5.05
CA LEU A 63 -13.38 -2.69 5.95
C LEU A 63 -13.30 -1.89 7.26
N TYR A 64 -12.78 -2.50 8.31
CA TYR A 64 -12.25 -1.77 9.46
C TYR A 64 -10.95 -1.06 9.07
N ALA A 65 -10.67 0.08 9.73
CA ALA A 65 -9.48 0.85 9.44
C ALA A 65 -8.20 0.06 9.77
N GLU A 66 -8.29 -0.79 10.79
CA GLU A 66 -7.23 -1.63 11.33
C GLU A 66 -6.81 -2.74 10.36
N ASP A 67 -7.72 -3.19 9.50
CA ASP A 67 -7.51 -4.32 8.59
C ASP A 67 -6.91 -3.93 7.24
N ILE A 68 -6.93 -2.64 6.88
CA ILE A 68 -6.56 -2.19 5.52
C ILE A 68 -5.10 -2.50 5.17
N ALA A 69 -4.18 -2.39 6.12
CA ALA A 69 -2.77 -2.71 5.90
C ALA A 69 -2.57 -4.22 5.67
N TYR A 70 -3.31 -5.06 6.40
CA TYR A 70 -3.29 -6.51 6.25
C TYR A 70 -3.88 -6.96 4.90
N GLU A 71 -4.99 -6.35 4.47
CA GLU A 71 -5.61 -6.61 3.17
C GLU A 71 -4.61 -6.36 2.02
N ILE A 72 -3.92 -5.22 2.04
CA ILE A 72 -2.91 -4.87 1.02
C ILE A 72 -1.71 -5.81 1.10
N TYR A 73 -1.21 -6.09 2.31
CA TYR A 73 -0.12 -7.03 2.52
C TYR A 73 -0.44 -8.41 1.92
N THR A 74 -1.64 -8.92 2.18
CA THR A 74 -2.07 -10.25 1.74
C THR A 74 -2.12 -10.36 0.22
N VAL A 75 -2.60 -9.32 -0.46
CA VAL A 75 -2.64 -9.28 -1.92
C VAL A 75 -1.23 -9.27 -2.51
N ILE A 76 -0.31 -8.50 -1.94
CA ILE A 76 1.09 -8.46 -2.43
C ILE A 76 1.79 -9.81 -2.15
N ASN A 77 1.69 -10.30 -0.92
CA ASN A 77 2.33 -11.55 -0.49
C ASN A 77 1.83 -12.79 -1.24
N SER A 78 0.58 -12.79 -1.70
CA SER A 78 0.03 -13.86 -2.55
C SER A 78 0.35 -13.69 -4.04
N SER A 79 0.80 -12.52 -4.47
CA SER A 79 1.06 -12.23 -5.89
C SER A 79 2.54 -12.37 -6.27
N ILE A 80 3.47 -12.05 -5.37
CA ILE A 80 4.92 -12.06 -5.66
C ILE A 80 5.74 -12.59 -4.49
N LYS A 81 6.90 -13.17 -4.80
CA LYS A 81 7.87 -13.63 -3.82
C LYS A 81 8.75 -12.47 -3.34
N THR A 82 8.69 -12.20 -2.05
CA THR A 82 9.45 -11.12 -1.41
C THR A 82 9.93 -11.55 -0.04
N THR A 83 10.93 -10.85 0.48
CA THR A 83 11.29 -10.87 1.90
C THR A 83 11.11 -9.48 2.48
N ASN A 84 10.93 -9.41 3.80
CA ASN A 84 10.80 -8.17 4.54
C ASN A 84 9.69 -7.24 4.01
N LEU A 85 8.55 -7.81 3.61
CA LEU A 85 7.40 -7.04 3.14
C LEU A 85 6.79 -6.27 4.31
N GLY A 86 6.76 -4.96 4.21
CA GLY A 86 6.07 -4.06 5.11
C GLY A 86 5.03 -3.23 4.36
N VAL A 87 3.88 -3.00 5.00
CA VAL A 87 2.84 -2.08 4.54
C VAL A 87 2.51 -1.08 5.65
N VAL A 88 2.57 0.21 5.34
CA VAL A 88 2.16 1.29 6.23
C VAL A 88 1.03 2.07 5.56
N VAL A 89 -0.03 2.34 6.32
CA VAL A 89 -1.17 3.12 5.87
C VAL A 89 -1.37 4.32 6.80
N ASP A 90 -1.37 5.51 6.22
CA ASP A 90 -1.68 6.77 6.90
C ASP A 90 -3.08 7.21 6.52
N LEU A 91 -4.03 7.11 7.45
CA LEU A 91 -5.39 7.55 7.23
C LEU A 91 -5.55 9.04 7.57
N SER A 92 -6.45 9.69 6.85
CA SER A 92 -6.92 11.04 7.16
C SER A 92 -7.69 11.03 8.47
N ALA A 93 -7.62 12.14 9.21
CA ALA A 93 -8.25 12.22 10.52
C ALA A 93 -9.77 12.02 10.45
N ARG A 94 -10.31 11.29 11.43
CA ARG A 94 -11.75 11.18 11.71
C ARG A 94 -12.02 11.60 13.14
N GLY A 95 -12.95 12.54 13.33
CA GLY A 95 -13.22 13.12 14.65
C GLY A 95 -11.97 13.75 15.29
N GLY A 96 -11.02 14.24 14.48
CA GLY A 96 -9.74 14.79 14.94
C GLY A 96 -8.67 13.75 15.26
N ILE A 97 -8.95 12.45 15.15
CA ILE A 97 -7.99 11.37 15.43
C ILE A 97 -7.40 10.85 14.13
N GLN A 98 -6.07 10.84 14.05
CA GLN A 98 -5.32 10.27 12.93
C GLN A 98 -4.78 8.88 13.27
N GLN A 99 -4.86 7.96 12.31
CA GLN A 99 -4.40 6.58 12.48
C GLN A 99 -3.29 6.28 11.47
N ARG A 100 -2.19 5.71 11.97
CA ARG A 100 -1.16 5.05 11.17
C ARG A 100 -1.20 3.56 11.49
N ILE A 101 -1.54 2.75 10.50
CA ILE A 101 -1.59 1.29 10.61
C ILE A 101 -0.35 0.71 9.94
N ARG A 102 0.26 -0.30 10.57
CA ARG A 102 1.43 -1.03 10.03
C ARG A 102 1.14 -2.52 10.06
N PHE A 103 1.54 -3.23 9.01
CA PHE A 103 1.48 -4.68 8.96
C PHE A 103 2.71 -5.23 8.21
N GLY A 104 3.20 -6.40 8.64
CA GLY A 104 4.44 -7.00 8.14
C GLY A 104 5.68 -6.38 8.78
N ASP A 105 6.76 -6.33 8.00
CA ASP A 105 8.03 -5.77 8.45
C ASP A 105 7.95 -4.27 8.71
N GLN A 106 8.69 -3.83 9.73
CA GLN A 106 8.68 -2.45 10.17
C GLN A 106 9.62 -1.60 9.33
N PHE A 107 9.11 -0.49 8.80
CA PHE A 107 9.92 0.52 8.13
C PHE A 107 9.35 1.92 8.35
N THR A 108 10.17 2.93 8.06
CA THR A 108 9.77 4.34 8.12
C THR A 108 9.45 4.81 6.71
N PRO A 109 8.19 5.20 6.41
CA PRO A 109 7.84 5.74 5.11
C PRO A 109 8.72 6.93 4.71
N ALA A 110 9.51 6.77 3.65
CA ALA A 110 10.21 7.89 3.05
C ALA A 110 9.20 8.79 2.33
N THR A 111 9.06 10.04 2.79
CA THR A 111 8.25 11.02 2.05
C THR A 111 9.08 11.52 0.87
N LYS A 112 9.04 10.80 -0.26
CA LYS A 112 9.66 11.30 -1.49
C LYS A 112 8.84 12.52 -1.95
N ALA A 113 9.39 13.71 -1.76
CA ALA A 113 8.87 14.90 -2.43
C ALA A 113 8.87 14.63 -3.93
N ASN A 114 7.81 15.04 -4.64
CA ASN A 114 7.75 14.88 -6.10
C ASN A 114 9.04 15.45 -6.70
N ILE A 115 9.82 14.60 -7.37
CA ILE A 115 11.09 14.96 -8.02
C ILE A 115 10.86 15.99 -9.15
N PHE A 116 9.61 16.23 -9.54
CA PHE A 116 9.18 17.24 -10.49
C PHE A 116 8.29 18.29 -9.83
N GLN A 117 8.88 19.20 -9.06
CA GLN A 117 8.33 20.55 -8.89
C GLN A 117 9.20 21.48 -9.72
N ILE A 118 8.71 21.89 -10.89
CA ILE A 118 9.28 23.03 -11.61
C ILE A 118 8.79 24.26 -10.85
N HIS A 119 9.73 25.00 -10.24
CA HIS A 119 9.48 26.31 -9.64
C HIS A 119 9.35 27.39 -10.71
#